data_AF-A0A0A1UCZ7-F1
#
_entry.id   AF-A0A0A1UCZ7-F1
#
_cell.length_a   1.000
_cell.length_b   1.000
_cell.length_c   1.000
_cell.angle_alpha   90.00
_cell.angle_beta   90.00
_cell.angle_gamma   90.00
#
_symmetry.space_group_name_H-M   'P 1'
#
loop_
_entity.id
_entity.type
_entity.pdbx_description
1 polymer ?
#
loop_
_entity_poly.entity_id
_entity_poly.type
_entity_poly.pdbx_seq_one_letter_code
_entity_poly.pdbx_strand_id
1 'polypeptide(L)'
;MEADTGNTPTLIPEYTRLSTKLSKLDFQICIEPSFLNSKTLKVTYDVIHDYTKGSWIALYDEFELHNERYLKFVTLPGPDGSFYFENLVDGLYELRYFPKNDGKLKNTYAVKVKYTNAIPITFSLDKNILELQVLCPGIDDVFIKVYKKIFKKNVEDWEETTITFPMMDKTSKRIAMNIEGKFVIRSYRKSAYLYYRRGLKFSWDYISQGESAEFCINSHFN
;
A
#
# COMPACT_ATOMS: atom_id res chain seq x y z
N MET A 1 -36.29 23.19 -19.34
CA MET A 1 -35.12 22.31 -19.50
C MET A 1 -33.92 23.09 -19.02
N GLU A 2 -33.61 22.99 -17.75
CA GLU A 2 -32.36 23.51 -17.20
C GLU A 2 -31.47 22.31 -16.92
N ALA A 3 -30.26 22.35 -17.49
CA ALA A 3 -29.28 21.29 -17.37
C ALA A 3 -28.59 21.41 -16.01
N ASP A 4 -28.77 20.37 -15.20
CA ASP A 4 -28.08 20.16 -13.93
C ASP A 4 -26.58 19.93 -14.21
N THR A 5 -25.77 20.94 -13.95
CA THR A 5 -24.30 20.83 -14.02
C THR A 5 -23.82 20.09 -12.78
N GLY A 6 -23.75 18.77 -12.91
CA GLY A 6 -23.23 17.87 -11.87
C GLY A 6 -21.84 18.30 -11.40
N ASN A 7 -21.78 18.76 -10.14
CA ASN A 7 -20.55 18.95 -9.40
C ASN A 7 -19.78 17.63 -9.35
N THR A 8 -18.70 17.53 -10.10
CA THR A 8 -17.76 16.41 -9.98
C THR A 8 -16.91 16.65 -8.72
N PRO A 9 -16.92 15.75 -7.73
CA PRO A 9 -16.15 15.96 -6.51
C PRO A 9 -14.65 15.95 -6.82
N THR A 10 -14.01 17.10 -6.62
CA THR A 10 -12.55 17.25 -6.68
C THR A 10 -11.94 16.50 -5.49
N LEU A 11 -11.27 15.38 -5.76
CA LEU A 11 -10.54 14.59 -4.76
C LEU A 11 -9.36 15.41 -4.23
N ILE A 12 -9.43 15.82 -2.97
CA ILE A 12 -8.31 16.43 -2.26
C ILE A 12 -7.54 15.30 -1.55
N PRO A 13 -6.26 15.04 -1.88
CA PRO A 13 -5.48 14.05 -1.15
C PRO A 13 -5.26 14.51 0.31
N GLU A 14 -5.65 13.67 1.27
CA GLU A 14 -5.36 13.88 2.69
C GLU A 14 -3.94 13.41 3.03
N TYR A 15 -3.15 14.31 3.63
CA TYR A 15 -1.79 14.04 4.08
C TYR A 15 -1.75 13.87 5.61
N THR A 16 -1.52 12.65 6.10
CA THR A 16 -1.23 12.43 7.53
C THR A 16 0.27 12.53 7.76
N ARG A 17 0.74 13.69 8.24
CA ARG A 17 2.14 13.88 8.65
C ARG A 17 2.35 13.30 10.04
N LEU A 18 2.87 12.08 10.14
CA LEU A 18 3.38 11.55 11.41
C LEU A 18 4.73 12.22 11.72
N SER A 19 4.71 13.39 12.37
CA SER A 19 5.95 14.01 12.90
C SER A 19 6.23 13.50 14.30
N THR A 20 7.21 12.61 14.45
CA THR A 20 7.89 12.43 15.74
C THR A 20 8.80 13.63 15.98
N LYS A 21 8.58 14.36 17.09
CA LYS A 21 9.43 15.44 17.61
C LYS A 21 10.91 15.02 17.57
N LEU A 22 11.74 15.75 16.83
CA LEU A 22 13.20 15.74 16.99
C LEU A 22 13.69 17.18 17.05
N SER A 23 14.66 17.41 17.92
CA SER A 23 15.19 18.72 18.27
C SER A 23 16.62 18.87 17.77
N LYS A 24 16.80 19.91 16.93
CA LYS A 24 18.03 20.67 16.63
C LYS A 24 19.14 19.93 15.87
N LEU A 25 19.28 20.39 14.61
CA LEU A 25 20.26 20.03 13.55
C LEU A 25 19.96 18.72 12.81
N ASP A 26 18.69 18.53 12.48
CA ASP A 26 18.20 17.30 11.85
C ASP A 26 18.62 17.23 10.37
N PHE A 27 19.50 16.28 10.08
CA PHE A 27 19.75 15.70 8.76
C PHE A 27 18.43 15.19 8.18
N GLN A 28 17.68 16.06 7.51
CA GLN A 28 16.33 15.74 7.08
C GLN A 28 16.37 15.23 5.64
N ILE A 29 16.29 13.91 5.45
CA ILE A 29 15.80 13.37 4.19
C ILE A 29 14.38 13.90 4.01
N CYS A 30 14.18 14.71 2.98
CA CYS A 30 12.88 15.20 2.58
C CYS A 30 12.44 14.45 1.34
N ILE A 31 11.28 13.80 1.40
CA ILE A 31 10.62 13.21 0.24
C ILE A 31 9.18 13.70 0.26
N GLU A 32 8.83 14.50 -0.74
CA GLU A 32 7.54 15.16 -0.84
C GLU A 32 6.75 14.59 -2.03
N PRO A 33 5.84 13.64 -1.78
CA PRO A 33 4.93 13.12 -2.78
C PRO A 33 3.82 14.13 -3.09
N SER A 34 3.50 14.33 -4.37
CA SER A 34 2.33 15.11 -4.80
C SER A 34 1.72 14.52 -6.06
N PHE A 35 0.41 14.35 -6.09
CA PHE A 35 -0.27 13.86 -7.30
C PHE A 35 -0.51 15.00 -8.27
N LEU A 36 -0.01 14.88 -9.50
CA LEU A 36 -0.33 15.80 -10.59
C LEU A 36 -1.71 15.51 -11.19
N ASN A 37 -2.09 14.23 -11.21
CA ASN A 37 -3.37 13.73 -11.68
C ASN A 37 -3.62 12.35 -11.06
N SER A 38 -4.71 11.71 -11.44
CA SER A 38 -5.13 10.40 -10.92
C SER A 38 -4.21 9.21 -11.25
N LYS A 39 -3.09 9.42 -11.94
CA LYS A 39 -2.17 8.34 -12.33
C LYS A 39 -0.70 8.70 -12.20
N THR A 40 -0.40 9.92 -11.76
CA THR A 40 0.96 10.46 -11.79
C THR A 40 1.35 11.05 -10.45
N LEU A 41 2.28 10.37 -9.78
CA LEU A 41 2.91 10.81 -8.55
C LEU A 41 4.22 11.54 -8.88
N LYS A 42 4.29 12.83 -8.56
CA LYS A 42 5.53 13.59 -8.50
C LYS A 42 6.20 13.34 -7.16
N VAL A 43 7.49 13.07 -7.18
CA VAL A 43 8.33 12.97 -5.99
C VAL A 43 9.39 14.07 -6.06
N THR A 44 9.36 15.00 -5.12
CA THR A 44 10.45 15.94 -4.88
C THR A 44 11.30 15.40 -3.74
N TYR A 45 12.62 15.47 -3.86
CA TYR A 45 13.52 14.95 -2.83
C TYR A 45 14.69 15.89 -2.53
N ASP A 46 15.14 15.84 -1.28
CA ASP A 46 16.39 16.42 -0.78
C ASP A 46 17.01 15.41 0.19
N VAL A 47 18.15 14.83 -0.20
CA VAL A 47 18.89 13.79 0.54
C VAL A 47 20.38 14.15 0.67
N ILE A 48 20.74 15.43 0.64
CA ILE A 48 22.14 15.92 0.55
C ILE A 48 23.13 15.19 1.45
N HIS A 49 22.76 14.90 2.69
CA HIS A 49 23.67 14.31 3.66
C HIS A 49 23.83 12.79 3.55
N ASP A 50 22.83 12.11 3.02
CA ASP A 50 22.78 10.65 2.90
C ASP A 50 22.99 10.19 1.44
N TYR A 51 23.20 11.13 0.51
CA TYR A 51 23.39 10.84 -0.89
C TYR A 51 24.71 10.10 -1.12
N THR A 52 24.64 8.96 -1.82
CA THR A 52 25.80 8.37 -2.46
C THR A 52 25.52 8.11 -3.93
N LYS A 53 26.56 8.02 -4.75
CA LYS A 53 26.40 7.71 -6.16
C LYS A 53 25.70 6.36 -6.31
N GLY A 54 24.53 6.37 -6.94
CA GLY A 54 23.68 5.18 -7.07
C GLY A 54 22.61 5.05 -5.99
N SER A 55 22.40 6.07 -5.15
CA SER A 55 21.17 6.23 -4.35
C SER A 55 19.93 6.11 -5.22
N TRP A 56 18.85 5.59 -4.66
CA TRP A 56 17.60 5.40 -5.37
C TRP A 56 16.40 5.49 -4.44
N ILE A 57 15.26 5.88 -5.01
CA ILE A 57 13.96 5.86 -4.34
C ILE A 57 13.09 4.85 -5.08
N ALA A 58 12.37 4.02 -4.31
CA ALA A 58 11.43 3.06 -4.86
C ALA A 58 10.04 3.20 -4.26
N LEU A 59 9.06 2.86 -5.08
CA LEU A 59 7.65 2.81 -4.76
C LEU A 59 7.27 1.37 -4.43
N TYR A 60 6.61 1.18 -3.30
CA TYR A 60 6.11 -0.09 -2.79
C TYR A 60 4.61 -0.01 -2.55
N ASP A 61 3.95 -1.16 -2.52
CA ASP A 61 2.73 -1.29 -1.74
C ASP A 61 3.03 -0.94 -0.28
N GLU A 62 2.14 -0.20 0.40
CA GLU A 62 2.36 0.26 1.79
C GLU A 62 2.77 -0.88 2.73
N PHE A 63 2.28 -2.10 2.47
CA PHE A 63 2.48 -3.23 3.35
C PHE A 63 3.54 -4.23 2.87
N GLU A 64 4.27 -3.93 1.79
CA GLU A 64 5.33 -4.82 1.31
C GLU A 64 6.51 -4.85 2.30
N LEU A 65 6.76 -6.01 2.90
CA LEU A 65 7.83 -6.18 3.90
C LEU A 65 9.21 -6.39 3.27
N HIS A 66 9.25 -6.79 2.00
CA HIS A 66 10.45 -7.19 1.29
C HIS A 66 10.98 -6.08 0.38
N ASN A 67 12.16 -5.55 0.69
CA ASN A 67 12.75 -4.45 -0.07
C ASN A 67 13.12 -4.82 -1.53
N GLU A 68 13.22 -6.11 -1.86
CA GLU A 68 13.42 -6.57 -3.24
C GLU A 68 12.17 -6.52 -4.11
N ARG A 69 10.99 -6.27 -3.53
CA ARG A 69 9.67 -6.32 -4.20
C ARG A 69 9.08 -4.92 -4.44
N TYR A 70 9.92 -3.98 -4.88
CA TYR A 70 9.42 -2.67 -5.32
C TYR A 70 8.58 -2.79 -6.59
N LEU A 71 7.59 -1.91 -6.73
CA LEU A 71 6.76 -1.76 -7.93
C LEU A 71 7.53 -0.99 -9.00
N LYS A 72 8.14 0.14 -8.61
CA LYS A 72 8.90 1.05 -9.47
C LYS A 72 10.07 1.65 -8.70
N PHE A 73 11.11 2.08 -9.41
CA PHE A 73 12.23 2.78 -8.79
C PHE A 73 12.87 3.79 -9.73
N VAL A 74 13.57 4.77 -9.14
CA VAL A 74 14.39 5.76 -9.84
C VAL A 74 15.72 5.90 -9.13
N THR A 75 16.82 5.75 -9.87
CA THR A 75 18.16 6.13 -9.40
C THR A 75 18.29 7.64 -9.43
N LEU A 76 18.76 8.22 -8.34
CA LEU A 76 18.86 9.66 -8.19
C LEU A 76 20.10 10.17 -8.96
N PRO A 77 19.96 11.17 -9.84
CA PRO A 77 21.10 11.77 -10.55
C PRO A 77 21.97 12.65 -9.64
N GLY A 78 21.41 13.12 -8.52
CA GLY A 78 22.06 14.01 -7.57
C GLY A 78 21.39 13.96 -6.19
N PRO A 79 21.88 14.76 -5.24
CA PRO A 79 21.38 14.79 -3.87
C PRO A 79 19.97 15.38 -3.72
N ASP A 80 19.52 16.17 -4.69
CA ASP A 80 18.22 16.83 -4.71
C ASP A 80 17.62 16.80 -6.11
N GLY A 81 16.30 17.01 -6.21
CA GLY A 81 15.61 17.07 -7.49
C GLY A 81 14.17 16.59 -7.44
N SER A 82 13.62 16.23 -8.61
CA SER A 82 12.29 15.63 -8.71
C SER A 82 12.18 14.66 -9.88
N PHE A 83 11.26 13.71 -9.76
CA PHE A 83 10.91 12.75 -10.81
C PHE A 83 9.44 12.32 -10.68
N TYR A 84 8.97 11.51 -11.63
CA TYR A 84 7.58 11.06 -11.70
C TYR A 84 7.48 9.54 -11.71
N PHE A 85 6.50 9.02 -10.96
CA PHE A 85 5.95 7.70 -11.17
C PHE A 85 4.61 7.84 -11.89
N GLU A 86 4.58 7.46 -13.17
CA GLU A 86 3.37 7.51 -14.01
C GLU A 86 2.61 6.19 -13.98
N ASN A 87 1.39 6.15 -14.52
CA ASN A 87 0.55 4.94 -14.62
C ASN A 87 0.39 4.21 -13.28
N LEU A 88 0.17 4.97 -12.21
CA LEU A 88 -0.25 4.42 -10.93
C LEU A 88 -1.75 4.13 -10.98
N VAL A 89 -2.13 3.03 -10.36
CA VAL A 89 -3.54 2.81 -10.01
C VAL A 89 -3.82 3.46 -8.68
N ASP A 90 -5.08 3.56 -8.31
CA ASP A 90 -5.44 3.90 -6.93
C ASP A 90 -4.72 2.92 -5.98
N GLY A 91 -4.35 3.32 -4.78
CA GLY A 91 -3.73 2.45 -3.79
C GLY A 91 -3.11 3.15 -2.60
N LEU A 92 -2.64 2.34 -1.66
CA LEU A 92 -1.77 2.75 -0.56
C LEU A 92 -0.34 2.37 -0.91
N TYR A 93 0.53 3.37 -0.92
CA TYR A 93 1.91 3.22 -1.32
C TYR A 93 2.86 3.68 -0.23
N GLU A 94 4.10 3.24 -0.33
CA GLU A 94 5.22 3.77 0.43
C GLU A 94 6.40 4.04 -0.49
N LEU A 95 7.00 5.22 -0.35
CA LEU A 95 8.26 5.56 -0.97
C LEU A 95 9.38 5.24 0.01
N ARG A 96 10.38 4.45 -0.41
CA ARG A 96 11.57 4.14 0.39
C ARG A 96 12.81 4.68 -0.28
N TYR A 97 13.68 5.31 0.50
CA TYR A 97 15.00 5.77 0.06
C TYR A 97 16.09 4.78 0.46
N PHE A 98 16.96 4.49 -0.51
CA PHE A 98 18.11 3.61 -0.36
C PHE A 98 19.38 4.41 -0.69
N PRO A 99 20.28 4.61 0.29
CA PRO A 99 21.47 5.44 0.09
C PRO A 99 22.51 4.77 -0.81
N LYS A 100 22.45 3.46 -1.03
CA LYS A 100 23.40 2.75 -1.88
C LYS A 100 22.76 1.55 -2.57
N ASN A 101 23.17 1.32 -3.81
CA ASN A 101 22.86 0.10 -4.54
C ASN A 101 24.04 -0.89 -4.45
N ASP A 102 24.33 -1.37 -3.23
CA ASP A 102 25.37 -2.38 -2.97
C ASP A 102 24.79 -3.80 -2.80
N GLY A 103 23.55 -3.99 -3.23
CA GLY A 103 22.81 -5.24 -3.07
C GLY A 103 22.27 -5.49 -1.65
N LYS A 104 22.55 -4.61 -0.66
CA LYS A 104 22.11 -4.83 0.73
C LYS A 104 20.68 -4.38 1.03
N LEU A 105 19.95 -3.84 0.05
CA LEU A 105 18.52 -3.49 0.12
C LEU A 105 18.08 -2.92 1.47
N LYS A 106 18.89 -2.03 2.05
CA LYS A 106 18.62 -1.40 3.35
C LYS A 106 18.16 0.04 3.11
N ASN A 107 16.87 0.30 3.28
CA ASN A 107 16.36 1.65 3.25
C ASN A 107 16.73 2.40 4.54
N THR A 108 16.90 3.71 4.44
CA THR A 108 17.16 4.59 5.60
C THR A 108 16.00 5.54 5.88
N TYR A 109 15.08 5.69 4.93
CA TYR A 109 13.92 6.54 5.08
C TYR A 109 12.73 5.97 4.31
N ALA A 110 11.52 6.24 4.81
CA ALA A 110 10.27 5.86 4.16
C ALA A 110 9.18 6.92 4.39
N VAL A 111 8.35 7.17 3.38
CA VAL A 111 7.17 8.04 3.49
C VAL A 111 5.97 7.38 2.83
N LYS A 112 4.84 7.40 3.55
CA LYS A 112 3.58 6.82 3.07
C LYS A 112 2.87 7.78 2.13
N VAL A 113 2.25 7.22 1.10
CA VAL A 113 1.53 7.95 0.06
C VAL A 113 0.19 7.27 -0.14
N LYS A 114 -0.89 7.95 0.26
CA LYS A 114 -2.25 7.47 0.06
C LYS A 114 -2.81 8.07 -1.22
N TYR A 115 -3.26 7.21 -2.12
CA TYR A 115 -3.84 7.60 -3.40
C TYR A 115 -5.06 6.72 -3.71
N THR A 116 -6.08 6.74 -2.87
CA THR A 116 -7.26 5.90 -3.10
C THR A 116 -8.47 6.42 -2.35
N ASN A 117 -9.65 6.12 -2.90
CA ASN A 117 -10.86 5.99 -2.11
C ASN A 117 -10.83 4.60 -1.47
N ALA A 118 -10.61 4.55 -0.15
CA ALA A 118 -10.48 3.29 0.56
C ALA A 118 -11.64 2.35 0.22
N ILE A 119 -11.37 1.10 -0.20
CA ILE A 119 -12.42 0.10 -0.37
C ILE A 119 -12.94 -0.25 1.02
N PRO A 120 -14.18 0.10 1.38
CA PRO A 120 -14.71 -0.18 2.70
C PRO A 120 -14.89 -1.70 2.85
N ILE A 121 -14.27 -2.25 3.88
CA ILE A 121 -14.48 -3.64 4.30
C ILE A 121 -15.32 -3.59 5.56
N THR A 122 -16.51 -4.15 5.52
CA THR A 122 -17.26 -4.45 6.74
C THR A 122 -17.12 -5.94 7.03
N PHE A 123 -16.99 -6.27 8.31
CA PHE A 123 -16.90 -7.65 8.74
C PHE A 123 -17.76 -7.88 9.97
N SER A 124 -18.28 -9.09 10.08
CA SER A 124 -18.91 -9.59 11.29
C SER A 124 -18.32 -10.95 11.63
N LEU A 125 -18.27 -11.25 12.93
CA LEU A 125 -17.81 -12.52 13.45
C LEU A 125 -18.98 -13.19 14.15
N ASP A 126 -19.36 -14.38 13.67
CA ASP A 126 -20.31 -15.27 14.35
C ASP A 126 -19.59 -16.59 14.66
N LYS A 127 -19.25 -16.80 15.93
CA LYS A 127 -18.44 -17.92 16.41
C LYS A 127 -17.12 -18.01 15.63
N ASN A 128 -17.01 -19.01 14.76
CA ASN A 128 -15.84 -19.32 13.94
C ASN A 128 -16.08 -18.96 12.46
N ILE A 129 -17.09 -18.16 12.14
CA ILE A 129 -17.39 -17.73 10.78
C ILE A 129 -17.14 -16.23 10.69
N LEU A 130 -16.16 -15.86 9.86
CA LEU A 130 -15.94 -14.48 9.44
C LEU A 130 -16.80 -14.23 8.21
N GLU A 131 -17.75 -13.31 8.32
CA GLU A 131 -18.46 -12.79 7.17
C GLU A 131 -17.82 -11.48 6.75
N LEU A 132 -17.37 -11.43 5.51
CA LEU A 132 -16.79 -10.25 4.88
C LEU A 132 -17.79 -9.70 3.87
N GLN A 133 -18.01 -8.40 3.94
CA GLN A 133 -18.78 -7.67 2.94
C GLN A 133 -17.91 -6.55 2.38
N VAL A 134 -17.90 -6.47 1.06
CA VAL A 134 -17.18 -5.42 0.33
C VAL A 134 -18.20 -4.66 -0.48
N LEU A 135 -18.15 -3.33 -0.34
CA LEU A 135 -18.76 -2.44 -1.30
C LEU A 135 -17.74 -2.22 -2.42
N CYS A 136 -18.01 -2.80 -3.59
CA CYS A 136 -17.15 -2.68 -4.77
C CYS A 136 -17.77 -1.66 -5.73
N PRO A 137 -17.48 -0.35 -5.60
CA PRO A 137 -17.84 0.59 -6.65
C PRO A 137 -16.89 0.34 -7.82
N GLY A 138 -17.34 -0.41 -8.83
CA GLY A 138 -16.66 -0.45 -10.13
C GLY A 138 -16.53 -1.82 -10.80
N ILE A 139 -15.57 -1.86 -11.73
CA ILE A 139 -15.44 -2.85 -12.82
C ILE A 139 -14.31 -3.88 -12.62
N ASP A 140 -13.66 -3.88 -11.47
CA ASP A 140 -12.51 -4.76 -11.20
C ASP A 140 -12.79 -5.71 -10.05
N ASP A 141 -12.21 -6.91 -10.13
CA ASP A 141 -12.22 -7.86 -9.02
C ASP A 141 -11.50 -7.26 -7.80
N VAL A 142 -12.09 -7.44 -6.61
CA VAL A 142 -11.48 -7.06 -5.35
C VAL A 142 -10.95 -8.31 -4.66
N PHE A 143 -9.74 -8.22 -4.15
CA PHE A 143 -9.10 -9.29 -3.42
C PHE A 143 -9.00 -8.87 -1.96
N ILE A 144 -9.45 -9.72 -1.05
CA ILE A 144 -9.17 -9.55 0.36
C ILE A 144 -8.10 -10.55 0.76
N LYS A 145 -7.02 -10.06 1.38
CA LYS A 145 -6.09 -10.94 2.07
C LYS A 145 -6.37 -10.89 3.56
N VAL A 146 -6.46 -12.08 4.14
CA VAL A 146 -6.58 -12.29 5.58
C VAL A 146 -5.25 -12.87 6.06
N TYR A 147 -4.58 -12.15 6.95
CA TYR A 147 -3.34 -12.57 7.56
C TYR A 147 -3.63 -13.09 8.96
N LYS A 148 -3.24 -14.33 9.25
CA LYS A 148 -3.23 -14.87 10.60
C LYS A 148 -1.85 -14.75 11.19
N LYS A 149 -1.75 -14.12 12.36
CA LYS A 149 -0.50 -14.09 13.13
C LYS A 149 -0.18 -15.47 13.67
N ILE A 150 1.03 -15.95 13.42
CA ILE A 150 1.55 -17.22 13.92
C ILE A 150 2.94 -17.02 14.53
N PHE A 151 3.42 -18.02 15.27
CA PHE A 151 4.77 -18.04 15.82
C PHE A 151 5.49 -19.30 15.33
N LYS A 152 6.53 -19.13 14.52
CA LYS A 152 7.42 -20.23 14.10
C LYS A 152 8.76 -20.06 14.80
N LYS A 153 9.15 -21.05 15.62
CA LYS A 153 10.42 -21.04 16.36
C LYS A 153 10.62 -19.75 17.18
N ASN A 154 9.56 -19.28 17.84
CA ASN A 154 9.53 -18.02 18.61
C ASN A 154 9.72 -16.73 17.79
N VAL A 155 9.68 -16.82 16.46
CA VAL A 155 9.64 -15.66 15.56
C VAL A 155 8.21 -15.45 15.08
N GLU A 156 7.75 -14.21 15.14
CA GLU A 156 6.45 -13.80 14.59
C GLU A 156 6.45 -13.96 13.07
N ASP A 157 5.43 -14.62 12.55
CA ASP A 157 5.21 -14.87 11.13
C ASP A 157 3.70 -14.71 10.81
N TRP A 158 3.34 -14.68 9.53
CA TRP A 158 1.97 -14.47 9.08
C TRP A 158 1.56 -15.52 8.03
N GLU A 159 0.45 -16.20 8.25
CA GLU A 159 -0.18 -17.04 7.22
C GLU A 159 -1.19 -16.22 6.42
N GLU A 160 -1.05 -16.23 5.10
CA GLU A 160 -1.89 -15.47 4.18
C GLU A 160 -2.98 -16.37 3.56
N THR A 161 -4.23 -15.91 3.61
CA THR A 161 -5.33 -16.46 2.80
C THR A 161 -5.90 -15.37 1.90
N THR A 162 -5.96 -15.62 0.59
CA THR A 162 -6.54 -14.68 -0.38
C THR A 162 -7.97 -15.10 -0.74
N ILE A 163 -8.92 -14.17 -0.62
CA ILE A 163 -10.32 -14.33 -1.01
C ILE A 163 -10.61 -13.36 -2.15
N THR A 164 -11.13 -13.89 -3.25
CA THR A 164 -11.52 -13.09 -4.43
C THR A 164 -13.00 -12.74 -4.36
N PHE A 165 -13.34 -11.48 -4.56
CA PHE A 165 -14.70 -10.97 -4.73
C PHE A 165 -14.87 -10.59 -6.20
N PRO A 166 -15.65 -11.35 -6.98
CA PRO A 166 -15.85 -11.05 -8.38
C PRO A 166 -16.59 -9.72 -8.53
N MET A 167 -16.37 -9.05 -9.65
CA MET A 167 -17.03 -7.80 -10.03
C MET A 167 -18.57 -7.86 -9.90
N MET A 168 -19.12 -7.27 -8.84
CA MET A 168 -20.55 -7.00 -8.62
C MET A 168 -20.72 -5.83 -7.64
N ASP A 169 -21.82 -5.07 -7.74
CA ASP A 169 -22.08 -3.86 -6.93
C ASP A 169 -22.03 -4.06 -5.41
N LYS A 170 -22.38 -5.27 -4.95
CA LYS A 170 -22.25 -5.69 -3.55
C LYS A 170 -22.06 -7.19 -3.48
N THR A 171 -20.99 -7.62 -2.83
CA THR A 171 -20.71 -9.04 -2.61
C THR A 171 -20.37 -9.31 -1.16
N SER A 172 -21.01 -10.34 -0.60
CA SER A 172 -20.65 -10.92 0.68
C SER A 172 -20.03 -12.30 0.47
N LYS A 173 -19.03 -12.64 1.28
CA LYS A 173 -18.47 -13.99 1.37
C LYS A 173 -18.31 -14.39 2.83
N ARG A 174 -18.73 -15.61 3.12
CA ARG A 174 -18.56 -16.25 4.42
C ARG A 174 -17.36 -17.17 4.38
N ILE A 175 -16.50 -17.08 5.39
CA ILE A 175 -15.27 -17.84 5.51
C ILE A 175 -15.28 -18.53 6.87
N ALA A 176 -15.16 -19.85 6.87
CA ALA A 176 -14.94 -20.59 8.09
C ALA A 176 -13.50 -20.35 8.57
N MET A 177 -13.36 -19.72 9.73
CA MET A 177 -12.11 -19.46 10.42
C MET A 177 -11.94 -20.55 11.48
N ASN A 178 -11.28 -21.64 11.13
CA ASN A 178 -11.24 -22.86 11.96
C ASN A 178 -10.36 -22.75 13.23
N ILE A 179 -9.90 -21.56 13.62
CA ILE A 179 -8.85 -21.39 14.64
C ILE A 179 -8.89 -20.03 15.32
N GLU A 180 -8.54 -20.02 16.61
CA GLU A 180 -8.24 -18.82 17.39
C GLU A 180 -6.98 -18.10 16.90
N GLY A 181 -6.93 -16.78 17.15
CA GLY A 181 -5.75 -15.98 16.85
C GLY A 181 -6.05 -14.50 16.59
N LYS A 182 -4.97 -13.78 16.27
CA LYS A 182 -5.02 -12.39 15.78
C LYS A 182 -5.01 -12.39 14.27
N PHE A 183 -5.89 -11.59 13.68
CA PHE A 183 -6.07 -11.50 12.25
C PHE A 183 -5.99 -10.06 11.78
N VAL A 184 -5.45 -9.87 10.58
CA VAL A 184 -5.43 -8.60 9.85
C VAL A 184 -6.12 -8.82 8.51
N ILE A 185 -7.11 -7.99 8.17
CA ILE A 185 -7.77 -7.99 6.86
C ILE A 185 -7.29 -6.78 6.07
N ARG A 186 -7.00 -6.98 4.78
CA ARG A 186 -6.65 -5.91 3.84
C ARG A 186 -7.31 -6.13 2.49
N SER A 187 -7.82 -5.07 1.87
CA SER A 187 -8.34 -5.08 0.51
C SER A 187 -7.26 -4.71 -0.50
N TYR A 188 -7.30 -5.36 -1.65
CA TYR A 188 -6.39 -5.20 -2.77
C TYR A 188 -7.16 -5.16 -4.09
N ARG A 189 -6.61 -4.46 -5.08
CA ARG A 189 -6.97 -4.62 -6.50
C ARG A 189 -5.79 -5.18 -7.26
N LYS A 190 -6.07 -6.13 -8.15
CA LYS A 190 -5.06 -6.63 -9.09
C LYS A 190 -4.80 -5.55 -10.13
N SER A 191 -3.55 -5.14 -10.26
CA SER A 191 -3.15 -4.07 -11.17
C SER A 191 -1.99 -4.54 -12.03
N ALA A 192 -2.04 -4.21 -13.32
CA ALA A 192 -0.93 -4.47 -14.22
C ALA A 192 0.10 -3.36 -14.08
N TYR A 193 1.34 -3.73 -13.84
CA TYR A 193 2.47 -2.83 -13.88
C TYR A 193 3.43 -3.21 -14.99
N LEU A 194 3.89 -2.18 -15.67
CA LEU A 194 5.05 -2.25 -16.53
C LEU A 194 6.26 -1.87 -15.69
N TYR A 195 7.20 -2.80 -15.51
CA TYR A 195 8.48 -2.48 -14.90
C TYR A 195 9.64 -2.83 -15.82
N TYR A 196 10.73 -2.09 -15.66
CA TYR A 196 11.94 -2.26 -16.46
C TYR A 196 13.02 -2.94 -15.63
N ARG A 197 13.19 -4.26 -15.78
CA ARG A 197 14.32 -5.01 -15.19
C ARG A 197 14.89 -5.95 -16.25
N ARG A 198 15.94 -5.47 -16.94
CA ARG A 198 16.55 -6.12 -18.13
C ARG A 198 15.57 -6.27 -19.30
N GLY A 199 14.83 -5.21 -19.59
CA GLY A 199 13.79 -5.16 -20.62
C GLY A 199 12.42 -4.81 -20.04
N LEU A 200 11.48 -4.49 -20.93
CA LEU A 200 10.09 -4.21 -20.60
C LEU A 200 9.42 -5.52 -20.16
N LYS A 201 9.01 -5.63 -18.89
CA LYS A 201 8.28 -6.79 -18.38
C LYS A 201 6.91 -6.36 -17.89
N PHE A 202 5.89 -7.10 -18.30
CA PHE A 202 4.55 -7.03 -17.72
C PHE A 202 4.52 -7.89 -16.45
N SER A 203 4.10 -7.28 -15.35
CA SER A 203 3.80 -7.96 -14.10
C SER A 203 2.41 -7.61 -13.63
N TRP A 204 1.77 -8.56 -12.96
CA TRP A 204 0.53 -8.34 -12.25
C TRP A 204 0.86 -8.29 -10.77
N ASP A 205 0.59 -7.16 -10.13
CA ASP A 205 0.79 -7.00 -8.70
C ASP A 205 -0.54 -6.63 -8.04
N TYR A 206 -0.67 -6.98 -6.76
CA TYR A 206 -1.85 -6.66 -5.96
C TYR A 206 -1.54 -5.45 -5.10
N ILE A 207 -2.29 -4.38 -5.29
CA ILE A 207 -2.08 -3.11 -4.59
C ILE A 207 -3.14 -2.93 -3.55
N SER A 208 -2.74 -2.64 -2.33
CA SER A 208 -3.60 -2.39 -1.20
C SER A 208 -4.42 -1.13 -1.42
N GLN A 209 -5.70 -1.18 -1.08
CA GLN A 209 -6.69 -0.16 -1.44
C GLN A 209 -7.46 0.36 -0.23
N GLY A 210 -7.08 0.03 0.99
CA GLY A 210 -7.95 0.34 2.12
C GLY A 210 -7.35 0.08 3.48
N GLU A 211 -8.08 0.54 4.49
CA GLU A 211 -7.72 0.39 5.88
C GLU A 211 -7.53 -1.09 6.25
N SER A 212 -6.52 -1.36 7.06
CA SER A 212 -6.37 -2.66 7.69
C SER A 212 -7.29 -2.77 8.89
N ALA A 213 -8.10 -3.82 8.95
CA ALA A 213 -8.86 -4.15 10.15
C ALA A 213 -8.15 -5.24 10.94
N GLU A 214 -7.94 -5.01 12.24
CA GLU A 214 -7.41 -6.01 13.16
C GLU A 214 -8.53 -6.55 14.06
N PHE A 215 -8.57 -7.86 14.26
CA PHE A 215 -9.50 -8.49 15.19
C PHE A 215 -8.91 -9.77 15.79
N CYS A 216 -9.47 -10.21 16.92
CA CYS A 216 -9.06 -11.42 17.62
C CYS A 216 -10.25 -12.38 17.75
N ILE A 217 -10.01 -13.67 17.53
CA ILE A 217 -10.95 -14.74 17.87
C ILE A 217 -10.39 -15.47 19.10
N ASN A 218 -11.11 -15.38 20.22
CA ASN A 218 -10.79 -16.08 21.48
C ASN A 218 -11.83 -17.20 21.69
N SER A 219 -11.42 -18.40 22.11
CA SER A 219 -12.36 -19.50 22.41
C SER A 219 -13.15 -19.35 23.71
N HIS A 220 -12.97 -18.25 24.44
CA HIS A 220 -13.69 -18.03 25.70
C HIS A 220 -15.11 -17.50 25.46
N PHE A 221 -15.92 -18.29 24.76
CA PHE A 221 -17.38 -18.22 24.83
C PHE A 221 -17.92 -19.65 24.88
N ASN A 222 -17.80 -20.24 26.07
CA ASN A 222 -18.73 -21.25 26.57
C ASN A 222 -19.30 -20.74 27.88
#